data_AF-A0A367K2Z0-F1
#
_entry.id   AF-A0A367K2Z0-F1
#
_cell.length_a   1.000
_cell.length_b   1.000
_cell.length_c   1.000
_cell.angle_alpha   90.00
_cell.angle_beta   90.00
_cell.angle_gamma   90.00
#
_symmetry.space_group_name_H-M   'P 1'
#
loop_
_entity.id
_entity.type
_entity.pdbx_description
1 polymer ?
#
loop_
_entity_poly.entity_id
_entity_poly.type
_entity_poly.pdbx_seq_one_letter_code
_entity_poly.pdbx_strand_id
1 'polypeptide(L)'
;MAGFLRPSDLERVDLDATTVSSDKVLSLSIVAPKEKRQDQRVARVTMIHSHTDPLLCSMAAFEEYKQRIASSDCRAAHPLFPTIKLNRLLRALQNHSTPIAAEHISKYIKQLMTKVGRPAQAPLPKARGLAATLAIQAGVSVDSIVAHGSWSSRGIFEHYYRLSSATSTNFSVFTLDQQSRSRLTKCNVMSTWIYEVLITLHE
;
A
#
# COMPACT_ATOMS: atom_id res chain seq x y z
N MET A 1 1.18 -6.59 -6.25
CA MET A 1 1.97 -5.34 -6.22
C MET A 1 1.31 -4.36 -5.24
N ALA A 2 2.02 -3.82 -4.25
CA ALA A 2 1.44 -2.96 -3.19
C ALA A 2 1.48 -1.47 -3.58
N GLY A 3 0.35 -0.77 -3.56
CA GLY A 3 0.23 0.60 -4.07
C GLY A 3 0.96 1.70 -3.27
N PHE A 4 1.71 1.37 -2.21
CA PHE A 4 2.36 2.31 -1.28
C PHE A 4 1.48 3.47 -0.76
N LEU A 5 0.16 3.33 -0.82
CA LEU A 5 -0.80 4.38 -0.48
C LEU A 5 -0.82 4.64 1.02
N ARG A 6 -0.97 5.91 1.40
CA ARG A 6 -1.20 6.29 2.80
C ARG A 6 -2.68 6.06 3.13
N PRO A 7 -3.02 5.89 4.42
CA PRO A 7 -4.43 5.85 4.84
C PRO A 7 -5.23 7.07 4.36
N SER A 8 -4.62 8.26 4.36
CA SER A 8 -5.25 9.48 3.83
C SER A 8 -5.47 9.46 2.32
N ASP A 9 -4.63 8.75 1.58
CA ASP A 9 -4.79 8.63 0.13
C ASP A 9 -5.95 7.67 -0.18
N LEU A 10 -6.03 6.56 0.56
CA LEU A 10 -7.12 5.59 0.49
C LEU A 10 -8.49 6.22 0.83
N GLU A 11 -8.55 7.05 1.87
CA GLU A 11 -9.75 7.83 2.23
C GLU A 11 -10.22 8.78 1.10
N ARG A 12 -9.30 9.23 0.25
CA ARG A 12 -9.52 10.21 -0.82
C ARG A 12 -9.65 9.59 -2.20
N VAL A 13 -9.73 8.26 -2.28
CA VAL A 13 -10.05 7.59 -3.54
C VAL A 13 -11.49 7.86 -3.90
N ASP A 14 -11.70 8.33 -5.13
CA ASP A 14 -13.03 8.45 -5.75
C ASP A 14 -13.34 7.21 -6.57
N LEU A 15 -14.40 6.50 -6.17
CA LEU A 15 -14.82 5.26 -6.80
C LEU A 15 -15.35 5.50 -8.23
N ASP A 16 -15.96 6.67 -8.49
CA ASP A 16 -16.47 7.00 -9.83
C ASP A 16 -15.34 7.21 -10.84
N ALA A 17 -14.24 7.79 -10.38
CA ALA A 17 -13.04 8.01 -11.19
C ALA A 17 -12.08 6.81 -11.17
N THR A 18 -12.42 5.73 -10.46
CA THR A 18 -11.63 4.50 -10.43
C THR A 18 -11.98 3.62 -11.62
N THR A 19 -10.98 3.23 -12.40
CA THR A 19 -11.17 2.43 -13.61
C THR A 19 -10.43 1.10 -13.55
N VAL A 20 -10.98 0.10 -14.25
CA VAL A 20 -10.33 -1.19 -14.51
C VAL A 20 -10.14 -1.29 -16.03
N SER A 21 -8.90 -1.39 -16.48
CA SER A 21 -8.60 -1.54 -17.91
C SER A 21 -8.81 -2.98 -18.39
N SER A 22 -8.92 -3.17 -19.71
CA SER A 22 -8.94 -4.48 -20.37
C SER A 22 -7.72 -5.33 -20.00
N ASP A 23 -6.58 -4.70 -19.77
CA ASP A 23 -5.31 -5.33 -19.42
C ASP A 23 -5.21 -5.66 -17.92
N LYS A 24 -6.34 -5.65 -17.21
CA LYS A 24 -6.46 -5.96 -15.78
C LYS A 24 -5.58 -5.05 -14.91
N VAL A 25 -5.57 -3.75 -15.23
CA VAL A 25 -4.93 -2.71 -14.43
C VAL A 25 -6.01 -1.87 -13.74
N LEU A 26 -5.97 -1.84 -12.41
CA LEU A 26 -6.82 -0.98 -11.57
C LEU A 26 -6.14 0.36 -11.39
N SER A 27 -6.84 1.42 -11.78
CA SER A 27 -6.40 2.79 -11.63
C SER A 27 -7.22 3.47 -10.52
N LEU A 28 -6.61 3.63 -9.34
CA LEU A 28 -7.21 4.33 -8.21
C LEU A 28 -6.99 5.83 -8.34
N SER A 29 -8.07 6.60 -8.45
CA SER A 29 -8.02 8.06 -8.55
C SER A 29 -8.11 8.72 -7.18
N ILE A 30 -7.03 9.35 -6.75
CA ILE A 30 -6.91 10.03 -5.45
C ILE A 30 -7.13 11.52 -5.67
N VAL A 31 -8.23 12.04 -5.13
CA VAL A 31 -8.60 13.44 -5.27
C VAL A 31 -7.93 14.27 -4.18
N ALA A 32 -7.29 15.38 -4.59
CA ALA A 32 -6.61 16.33 -3.70
C ALA A 32 -5.74 15.66 -2.60
N PRO A 33 -4.70 14.89 -2.98
CA PRO A 33 -3.83 14.17 -2.04
C PRO A 33 -3.15 15.10 -1.03
N LYS A 34 -2.63 14.54 0.07
CA LYS A 34 -2.03 15.34 1.16
C LYS A 34 -0.73 16.00 0.74
N GLU A 35 0.06 15.38 -0.13
CA GLU A 35 1.23 15.97 -0.73
C GLU A 35 0.84 17.01 -1.78
N LYS A 36 1.55 18.14 -1.76
CA LYS A 36 1.47 19.16 -2.80
C LYS A 36 2.62 18.96 -3.78
N ARG A 37 2.38 19.15 -5.07
CA ARG A 37 3.43 19.32 -6.09
C ARG A 37 3.37 20.78 -6.53
N GLN A 38 4.48 21.51 -6.40
CA GLN A 38 4.54 22.94 -6.74
C GLN A 38 3.42 23.77 -6.06
N ASP A 39 3.21 23.53 -4.77
CA ASP A 39 2.14 24.10 -3.95
C ASP A 39 0.69 23.76 -4.36
N GLN A 40 0.50 22.99 -5.43
CA GLN A 40 -0.81 22.54 -5.90
C GLN A 40 -1.11 21.10 -5.51
N ARG A 41 -2.39 20.80 -5.24
CA ARG A 41 -2.88 19.44 -5.04
C ARG A 41 -3.48 18.93 -6.34
N VAL A 42 -2.65 18.30 -7.16
CA VAL A 42 -3.10 17.67 -8.41
C VAL A 42 -3.62 16.27 -8.09
N ALA A 43 -4.78 15.91 -8.64
CA ALA A 43 -5.30 14.55 -8.53
C ALA A 43 -4.24 13.53 -8.98
N ARG A 44 -4.16 12.41 -8.29
CA ARG A 44 -3.13 11.39 -8.54
C ARG A 44 -3.78 10.07 -8.84
N VAL A 45 -3.37 9.43 -9.93
CA VAL A 45 -3.75 8.04 -10.23
C VAL A 45 -2.66 7.09 -9.76
N THR A 46 -3.04 6.01 -9.09
CA THR A 46 -2.14 4.90 -8.75
C THR A 46 -2.61 3.64 -9.45
N MET A 47 -1.71 3.02 -10.22
CA MET A 47 -1.99 1.83 -11.00
C MET A 47 -1.59 0.58 -10.24
N ILE A 48 -2.48 -0.40 -10.21
CA ILE A 48 -2.27 -1.70 -9.57
C ILE A 48 -2.53 -2.77 -10.62
N HIS A 49 -1.51 -3.58 -10.90
CA HIS A 49 -1.60 -4.66 -11.88
C HIS A 49 -2.16 -5.92 -11.23
N SER A 50 -2.91 -6.70 -12.01
CA SER A 50 -3.27 -8.06 -11.62
C SER A 50 -2.03 -8.90 -11.31
N HIS A 51 -2.18 -9.79 -10.34
CA HIS A 51 -1.25 -10.85 -10.02
C HIS A 51 -1.82 -12.19 -10.55
N THR A 52 -0.94 -13.16 -10.83
CA THR A 52 -1.34 -14.46 -11.38
C THR A 52 -2.05 -15.33 -10.34
N ASP A 53 -1.57 -15.30 -9.10
CA ASP A 53 -2.22 -15.95 -7.95
C ASP A 53 -3.50 -15.17 -7.54
N PRO A 54 -4.70 -15.78 -7.60
CA PRO A 54 -5.96 -15.15 -7.21
C PRO A 54 -6.07 -14.75 -5.74
N LEU A 55 -5.26 -15.34 -4.84
CA LEU A 55 -5.19 -14.92 -3.43
C LEU A 55 -4.26 -13.71 -3.22
N LEU A 56 -3.53 -13.30 -4.27
CA LEU A 56 -2.64 -12.12 -4.30
C LEU A 56 -3.06 -11.11 -5.41
N CYS A 57 -4.10 -11.47 -6.17
CA CYS A 57 -4.95 -10.77 -7.16
C CYS A 57 -5.56 -9.36 -6.90
N SER A 58 -4.83 -8.24 -6.69
CA SER A 58 -5.50 -7.04 -6.12
C SER A 58 -6.75 -6.57 -6.88
N MET A 59 -6.80 -6.88 -8.19
CA MET A 59 -7.98 -6.76 -9.06
C MET A 59 -9.16 -7.63 -8.60
N ALA A 60 -8.95 -8.94 -8.43
CA ALA A 60 -9.99 -9.87 -8.02
C ALA A 60 -10.56 -9.49 -6.65
N ALA A 61 -9.69 -9.13 -5.70
CA ALA A 61 -10.15 -8.61 -4.41
C ALA A 61 -10.97 -7.33 -4.54
N PHE A 62 -10.57 -6.40 -5.41
CA PHE A 62 -11.32 -5.17 -5.67
C PHE A 62 -12.68 -5.43 -6.33
N GLU A 63 -12.76 -6.32 -7.31
CA GLU A 63 -14.01 -6.66 -8.00
C GLU A 63 -15.01 -7.31 -7.04
N GLU A 64 -14.57 -8.28 -6.25
CA GLU A 64 -15.40 -8.90 -5.21
C GLU A 64 -15.85 -7.87 -4.16
N TYR A 65 -14.93 -7.02 -3.70
CA TYR A 65 -15.26 -5.94 -2.76
C TYR A 65 -16.31 -4.98 -3.35
N LYS A 66 -16.16 -4.60 -4.63
CA LYS A 66 -17.10 -3.70 -5.30
C LYS A 66 -18.49 -4.33 -5.43
N GLN A 67 -18.57 -5.62 -5.76
CA GLN A 67 -19.84 -6.31 -5.87
C GLN A 67 -20.56 -6.47 -4.52
N ARG A 68 -19.82 -6.74 -3.44
CA ARG A 68 -20.40 -7.05 -2.13
C ARG A 68 -20.64 -5.81 -1.26
N ILE A 69 -19.68 -4.89 -1.24
CA ILE A 69 -19.62 -3.77 -0.29
C ILE A 69 -19.87 -2.44 -0.99
N ALA A 70 -19.21 -2.19 -2.12
CA ALA A 70 -19.30 -0.92 -2.83
C ALA A 70 -20.25 -0.96 -4.05
N SER A 71 -21.34 -1.71 -3.94
CA SER A 71 -22.34 -1.89 -5.00
C SER A 71 -23.32 -0.73 -5.12
N SER A 72 -23.53 0.02 -4.04
CA SER A 72 -24.32 1.26 -3.99
C SER A 72 -23.44 2.49 -3.89
N ASP A 73 -24.02 3.68 -4.08
CA ASP A 73 -23.32 4.94 -3.90
C ASP A 73 -23.07 5.26 -2.41
N CYS A 74 -21.86 5.71 -2.09
CA CYS A 74 -21.50 6.22 -0.76
C CYS A 74 -20.89 7.60 -0.89
N ARG A 75 -21.74 8.63 -0.98
CA ARG A 75 -21.31 10.02 -1.20
C ARG A 75 -20.94 10.70 0.10
N ALA A 76 -19.72 11.21 0.18
CA ALA A 76 -19.30 12.04 1.30
C ALA A 76 -18.39 13.19 0.86
N ALA A 77 -18.38 14.25 1.67
CA ALA A 77 -17.56 15.42 1.41
C ALA A 77 -16.06 15.10 1.55
N HIS A 78 -15.21 15.68 0.71
CA HIS A 78 -13.76 15.49 0.84
C HIS A 78 -13.27 16.06 2.20
N PRO A 79 -12.39 15.35 2.94
CA PRO A 79 -12.03 15.70 4.33
C PRO A 79 -11.43 17.11 4.50
N LEU A 80 -10.77 17.63 3.46
CA LEU A 80 -10.19 18.98 3.47
C LEU A 80 -10.94 19.99 2.59
N PHE A 81 -11.86 19.53 1.74
CA PHE A 81 -12.50 20.36 0.71
C PHE A 81 -13.99 20.01 0.64
N PRO A 82 -14.81 20.50 1.58
CA PRO A 82 -16.18 20.00 1.74
C PRO A 82 -17.10 20.20 0.53
N THR A 83 -16.72 21.11 -0.37
CA THR A 83 -17.40 21.39 -1.65
C THR A 83 -17.24 20.25 -2.66
N ILE A 84 -16.17 19.44 -2.54
CA ILE A 84 -15.94 18.26 -3.38
C ILE A 84 -16.67 17.08 -2.75
N LYS A 85 -17.52 16.39 -3.51
CA LYS A 85 -18.18 15.14 -3.11
C LYS A 85 -17.49 13.97 -3.79
N LEU A 86 -17.12 12.96 -3.02
CA LEU A 86 -16.48 11.73 -3.51
C LEU A 86 -17.43 10.55 -3.33
N ASN A 87 -17.44 9.62 -4.29
CA ASN A 87 -17.97 8.29 -4.05
C ASN A 87 -16.90 7.47 -3.33
N ARG A 88 -17.15 7.11 -2.08
CA ARG A 88 -16.11 6.59 -1.19
C ARG A 88 -15.87 5.11 -1.48
N LEU A 89 -14.62 4.77 -1.75
CA LEU A 89 -14.20 3.38 -1.94
C LEU A 89 -14.35 2.59 -0.65
N LEU A 90 -13.65 2.99 0.41
CA LEU A 90 -13.62 2.24 1.67
C LEU A 90 -14.78 2.63 2.60
N ARG A 91 -15.54 1.62 3.01
CA ARG A 91 -16.80 1.74 3.76
C ARG A 91 -16.79 0.87 5.02
N ALA A 92 -17.67 1.19 5.97
CA ALA A 92 -17.88 0.39 7.16
C ALA A 92 -18.64 -0.90 6.82
N LEU A 93 -18.35 -1.99 7.52
CA LEU A 93 -18.93 -3.31 7.21
C LEU A 93 -20.36 -3.44 7.68
N GLN A 94 -20.65 -2.83 8.83
CA GLN A 94 -21.99 -2.85 9.40
C GLN A 94 -22.96 -1.97 8.59
N ASN A 95 -22.42 -0.98 7.88
CA ASN A 95 -23.20 -0.07 7.06
C ASN A 95 -22.37 0.43 5.87
N HIS A 96 -22.64 -0.15 4.69
CA HIS A 96 -21.92 0.13 3.45
C HIS A 96 -22.15 1.54 2.89
N SER A 97 -23.10 2.30 3.44
CA SER A 97 -23.34 3.71 3.09
C SER A 97 -22.49 4.67 3.93
N THR A 98 -21.74 4.15 4.90
CA THR A 98 -20.87 4.95 5.77
C THR A 98 -19.42 4.81 5.33
N PRO A 99 -18.74 5.89 4.93
CA PRO A 99 -17.33 5.83 4.59
C PRO A 99 -16.46 5.75 5.83
N ILE A 100 -15.29 5.12 5.71
CA ILE A 100 -14.30 5.09 6.80
C ILE A 100 -13.22 6.17 6.62
N ALA A 101 -12.87 6.81 7.73
CA ALA A 101 -11.83 7.83 7.76
C ALA A 101 -10.42 7.24 7.76
N ALA A 102 -9.43 8.06 7.44
CA ALA A 102 -8.01 7.69 7.42
C ALA A 102 -7.51 7.07 8.74
N GLU A 103 -8.07 7.50 9.87
CA GLU A 103 -7.74 6.95 11.19
C GLU A 103 -8.17 5.48 11.34
N HIS A 104 -9.40 5.16 10.94
CA HIS A 104 -9.90 3.78 10.96
C HIS A 104 -9.13 2.90 9.99
N ILE A 105 -8.85 3.39 8.78
CA ILE A 105 -8.00 2.69 7.80
C ILE A 105 -6.62 2.40 8.39
N SER A 106 -6.00 3.37 9.07
CA SER A 106 -4.70 3.20 9.75
C SER A 106 -4.77 2.15 10.85
N LYS A 107 -5.86 2.10 11.63
CA LYS A 107 -6.10 1.09 12.67
C LYS A 107 -6.18 -0.32 12.08
N TYR A 108 -6.95 -0.50 11.00
CA TYR A 108 -7.06 -1.81 10.31
C TYR A 108 -5.72 -2.26 9.74
N ILE A 109 -4.98 -1.36 9.08
CA ILE A 109 -3.63 -1.66 8.58
C ILE A 109 -2.69 -2.10 9.72
N LYS A 110 -2.76 -1.46 10.90
CA LYS A 110 -1.95 -1.86 12.05
C LYS A 110 -2.36 -3.23 12.60
N GLN A 111 -3.65 -3.51 12.70
CA GLN A 111 -4.17 -4.80 13.15
C GLN A 111 -3.70 -5.93 12.24
N LEU A 112 -3.81 -5.73 10.92
CA LEU A 112 -3.28 -6.64 9.91
C LEU A 112 -1.80 -6.91 10.09
N MET A 113 -1.03 -5.85 10.35
CA MET A 113 0.40 -6.03 10.54
C MET A 113 0.78 -6.88 11.74
N THR A 114 -0.09 -6.97 12.75
CA THR A 114 0.19 -7.86 13.87
C THR A 114 0.21 -9.34 13.46
N LYS A 115 -0.46 -9.70 12.36
CA LYS A 115 -0.55 -11.05 11.80
C LYS A 115 0.65 -11.42 10.91
N VAL A 116 1.40 -10.43 10.43
CA VAL A 116 2.61 -10.68 9.63
C VAL A 116 3.69 -11.33 10.50
N GLY A 117 4.16 -12.49 10.05
CA GLY A 117 5.23 -13.24 10.71
C GLY A 117 6.50 -12.39 10.86
N ARG A 118 7.04 -12.36 12.07
CA ARG A 118 8.27 -11.62 12.39
C ARG A 118 9.11 -12.36 13.44
N PRO A 119 10.44 -12.14 13.46
CA PRO A 119 11.29 -12.68 14.51
C PRO A 119 10.80 -12.25 15.90
N ALA A 120 11.01 -13.11 16.89
CA ALA A 120 10.74 -12.75 18.28
C ALA A 120 11.47 -11.44 18.63
N GLN A 121 10.79 -10.54 19.33
CA GLN A 121 11.28 -9.21 19.75
C GLN A 121 11.45 -8.16 18.63
N ALA A 122 11.24 -8.50 17.36
CA ALA A 122 11.27 -7.49 16.29
C ALA A 122 10.08 -6.52 16.41
N PRO A 123 10.31 -5.19 16.24
CA PRO A 123 9.22 -4.22 16.26
C PRO A 123 8.26 -4.47 15.08
N LEU A 124 6.99 -4.07 15.26
CA LEU A 124 5.99 -4.16 14.21
C LEU A 124 6.41 -3.28 13.01
N PRO A 125 6.63 -3.86 11.81
CA PRO A 125 7.05 -3.04 10.69
C PRO A 125 5.92 -2.14 10.21
N LYS A 126 6.26 -0.94 9.74
CA LYS A 126 5.31 -0.08 9.05
C LYS A 126 5.01 -0.65 7.67
N ALA A 127 3.76 -0.55 7.27
CA ALA A 127 3.26 -1.12 6.02
C ALA A 127 4.06 -0.79 4.77
N ARG A 128 4.17 0.51 4.53
CA ARG A 128 4.91 1.06 3.39
C ARG A 128 6.39 0.68 3.45
N GLY A 129 6.97 0.56 4.65
CA GLY A 129 8.37 0.17 4.82
C GLY A 129 8.61 -1.30 4.51
N LEU A 130 7.73 -2.20 4.97
CA LEU A 130 7.81 -3.62 4.63
C LEU A 130 7.63 -3.83 3.12
N ALA A 131 6.57 -3.26 2.54
CA ALA A 131 6.30 -3.37 1.11
C ALA A 131 7.49 -2.87 0.26
N ALA A 132 8.13 -1.77 0.67
CA ALA A 132 9.24 -1.20 -0.10
C ALA A 132 10.51 -2.03 0.04
N THR A 133 10.75 -2.60 1.22
CA THR A 133 11.85 -3.52 1.46
C THR A 133 11.70 -4.79 0.63
N LEU A 134 10.49 -5.36 0.58
CA LEU A 134 10.18 -6.51 -0.27
C LEU A 134 10.35 -6.19 -1.76
N ALA A 135 9.95 -4.98 -2.19
CA ALA A 135 10.14 -4.54 -3.57
C ALA A 135 11.64 -4.43 -3.95
N ILE A 136 12.49 -3.90 -3.06
CA ILE A 136 13.95 -3.90 -3.25
C ILE A 136 14.47 -5.33 -3.37
N GLN A 137 14.05 -6.23 -2.48
CA GLN A 137 14.49 -7.64 -2.50
C GLN A 137 14.06 -8.36 -3.79
N ALA A 138 12.95 -7.95 -4.39
CA ALA A 138 12.49 -8.42 -5.69
C ALA A 138 13.20 -7.75 -6.89
N GLY A 139 14.18 -6.86 -6.65
CA GLY A 139 14.97 -6.21 -7.70
C GLY A 139 14.34 -4.95 -8.30
N VAL A 140 13.26 -4.40 -7.71
CA VAL A 140 12.67 -3.14 -8.17
C VAL A 140 13.63 -2.00 -7.86
N SER A 141 13.86 -1.11 -8.83
CA SER A 141 14.78 0.02 -8.67
C SER A 141 14.34 0.96 -7.53
N VAL A 142 15.30 1.49 -6.79
CA VAL A 142 15.02 2.44 -5.70
C VAL A 142 14.27 3.67 -6.22
N ASP A 143 14.62 4.16 -7.41
CA ASP A 143 13.98 5.33 -8.00
C ASP A 143 12.51 5.07 -8.35
N SER A 144 12.19 3.88 -8.88
CA SER A 144 10.81 3.45 -9.11
C SER A 144 10.01 3.34 -7.81
N ILE A 145 10.62 2.78 -6.75
CA ILE A 145 9.97 2.68 -5.43
C ILE A 145 9.77 4.09 -4.83
N VAL A 146 10.73 4.99 -4.97
CA VAL A 146 10.64 6.37 -4.49
C VAL A 146 9.54 7.15 -5.20
N ALA A 147 9.48 7.05 -6.52
CA ALA A 147 8.44 7.67 -7.32
C ALA A 147 7.05 7.11 -6.97
N HIS A 148 6.92 5.78 -6.92
CA HIS A 148 5.64 5.12 -6.61
C HIS A 148 5.20 5.35 -5.15
N GLY A 149 6.16 5.39 -4.22
CA GLY A 149 5.94 5.71 -2.83
C GLY A 149 5.62 7.19 -2.59
N SER A 150 5.90 8.08 -3.55
CA SER A 150 5.78 9.54 -3.37
C SER A 150 6.50 10.03 -2.12
N TRP A 151 7.74 9.56 -1.92
CA TRP A 151 8.64 10.15 -0.94
C TRP A 151 9.33 11.38 -1.55
N SER A 152 9.62 12.38 -0.71
CA SER A 152 10.22 13.64 -1.14
C SER A 152 11.66 13.48 -1.64
N SER A 153 12.37 12.44 -1.20
CA SER A 153 13.70 12.11 -1.70
C SER A 153 14.06 10.65 -1.43
N ARG A 154 15.10 10.18 -2.12
CA ARG A 154 15.72 8.88 -1.87
C ARG A 154 16.27 8.77 -0.44
N GLY A 155 16.87 9.84 0.09
CA GLY A 155 17.39 9.85 1.47
C GLY A 155 16.31 9.63 2.52
N ILE A 156 15.14 10.26 2.34
CA ILE A 156 13.98 10.03 3.23
C ILE A 156 13.52 8.57 3.17
N PHE A 157 13.50 7.99 1.97
CA PHE A 157 13.15 6.59 1.79
C PHE A 157 14.14 5.65 2.51
N GLU A 158 15.44 5.80 2.23
CA GLU A 158 16.48 4.92 2.76
C GLU A 158 16.60 5.00 4.29
N HIS A 159 16.40 6.18 4.87
CA HIS A 159 16.54 6.37 6.31
C HIS A 159 15.30 5.95 7.11
N TYR A 160 14.07 6.19 6.59
CA TYR A 160 12.84 5.99 7.37
C TYR A 160 11.97 4.80 6.93
N TYR A 161 12.17 4.28 5.73
CA TYR A 161 11.26 3.29 5.13
C TYR A 161 11.97 2.00 4.69
N ARG A 162 13.27 2.03 4.40
CA ARG A 162 14.03 0.81 4.11
C ARG A 162 14.35 0.07 5.41
N LEU A 163 13.64 -1.02 5.71
CA LEU A 163 13.87 -1.78 6.95
C LEU A 163 15.27 -2.41 6.99
N SER A 164 15.84 -2.73 5.82
CA SER A 164 17.18 -3.29 5.70
C SER A 164 18.32 -2.28 5.92
N SER A 165 18.03 -0.98 6.08
CA SER A 165 19.09 0.00 6.42
C SER A 165 19.38 0.04 7.92
N ALA A 166 18.45 -0.46 8.75
CA ALA A 166 18.59 -0.54 10.21
C ALA A 166 19.29 -1.82 10.70
N THR A 167 19.54 -2.80 9.82
CA THR A 167 20.45 -3.91 10.15
C THR A 167 21.87 -3.39 10.04
N SER A 168 22.56 -3.28 11.17
CA SER A 168 24.00 -3.02 11.21
C SER A 168 24.68 -3.98 10.23
N THR A 169 25.13 -3.46 9.10
CA THR A 169 26.06 -4.19 8.25
C THR A 169 27.31 -4.40 9.08
N ASN A 170 27.54 -5.63 9.53
CA ASN A 170 28.82 -6.03 10.09
C ASN A 170 29.85 -5.93 8.96
N PHE A 171 30.42 -4.74 8.80
CA PHE A 171 31.36 -4.40 7.72
C PHE A 171 32.53 -5.39 7.65
N SER A 172 32.88 -6.01 8.78
CA SER A 172 33.92 -7.04 8.93
C SER A 172 33.70 -8.26 8.03
N VAL A 173 32.45 -8.66 7.78
CA VAL A 173 32.15 -9.84 6.95
C VAL A 173 32.35 -9.55 5.46
N PHE A 174 32.10 -8.31 5.03
CA PHE A 174 32.25 -7.92 3.62
C PHE A 174 33.70 -7.68 3.20
N THR A 175 34.59 -7.38 4.13
CA THR A 175 36.01 -7.14 3.84
C THR A 175 36.88 -8.39 3.96
N LEU A 176 36.45 -9.42 4.70
CA LEU A 176 37.26 -10.62 4.96
C LEU A 176 36.84 -11.85 4.16
N ASP A 177 35.63 -11.90 3.61
CA ASP A 177 35.07 -13.10 2.96
C ASP A 177 35.07 -12.96 1.43
N GLN A 178 36.25 -12.77 0.83
CA GLN A 178 36.47 -13.15 -0.57
C GLN A 178 36.71 -14.66 -0.66
N GLN A 179 35.67 -15.47 -0.44
CA GLN A 179 35.59 -16.83 -0.97
C GLN A 179 34.15 -17.37 -1.05
N SER A 180 33.99 -18.41 -1.86
CA SER A 180 32.82 -18.69 -2.68
C SER A 180 31.58 -19.32 -2.00
N ARG A 181 30.41 -18.91 -2.52
CA ARG A 181 29.09 -19.60 -2.56
C ARG A 181 28.48 -20.04 -1.22
N SER A 182 27.25 -19.59 -0.97
CA SER A 182 26.05 -20.43 -1.10
C SER A 182 24.76 -19.67 -0.76
N ARG A 183 23.66 -20.13 -1.36
CA ARG A 183 22.29 -19.59 -1.31
C ARG A 183 21.85 -19.24 0.12
N LEU A 184 21.54 -17.97 0.38
CA LEU A 184 20.62 -17.63 1.46
C LEU A 184 19.18 -17.93 1.02
N THR A 185 18.52 -18.76 1.81
CA THR A 185 17.15 -19.23 1.68
C THR A 185 16.16 -18.06 1.59
N LYS A 186 15.27 -18.16 0.60
CA LYS A 186 14.07 -17.33 0.43
C LYS A 186 13.27 -17.30 1.73
N CYS A 187 13.22 -16.15 2.38
CA CYS A 187 12.12 -15.83 3.29
C CYS A 187 10.88 -15.55 2.41
N ASN A 188 9.99 -16.54 2.29
CA ASN A 188 8.65 -16.34 1.74
C ASN A 188 7.86 -15.47 2.73
N VAL A 189 7.93 -14.14 2.58
CA VAL A 189 6.97 -13.23 3.20
C VAL A 189 6.07 -12.74 2.07
N MET A 190 4.89 -13.36 1.99
CA MET A 190 3.91 -13.10 0.95
C MET A 190 3.45 -11.64 0.97
N SER A 191 3.37 -11.06 -0.21
CA SER A 191 3.01 -9.67 -0.49
C SER A 191 1.48 -9.53 -0.53
N THR A 192 0.80 -9.59 0.62
CA THR A 192 -0.68 -9.62 0.75
C THR A 192 -1.32 -8.28 1.15
N TRP A 193 -0.67 -7.15 0.91
CA TRP A 193 -1.09 -5.86 1.46
C TRP A 193 -2.46 -5.32 1.03
N ILE A 194 -2.86 -5.53 -0.22
CA ILE A 194 -4.17 -5.06 -0.72
C ILE A 194 -5.25 -6.11 -0.44
N TYR A 195 -4.87 -7.39 -0.47
CA TYR A 195 -5.72 -8.51 -0.10
C TYR A 195 -6.21 -8.41 1.32
N GLU A 196 -5.27 -8.26 2.25
CA GLU A 196 -5.59 -8.28 3.65
C GLU A 196 -6.37 -7.03 4.08
N VAL A 197 -6.13 -5.87 3.46
CA VAL A 197 -6.95 -4.66 3.72
C VAL A 197 -8.38 -4.80 3.16
N LEU A 198 -8.58 -5.47 2.02
CA LEU A 198 -9.91 -5.69 1.45
C LEU A 198 -10.64 -6.90 2.09
N ILE A 199 -9.92 -7.91 2.58
CA ILE A 199 -10.47 -9.13 3.21
C ILE A 199 -10.64 -8.97 4.72
N THR A 200 -9.81 -8.20 5.43
CA THR A 200 -10.04 -7.92 6.88
C THR A 200 -11.13 -6.88 7.08
N LEU A 201 -11.63 -6.34 5.97
CA LEU A 201 -12.95 -5.72 5.87
C LEU A 201 -14.06 -6.78 5.65
N HIS A 202 -13.87 -8.04 6.04
CA HIS A 202 -14.86 -9.12 5.91
C HIS A 202 -14.94 -10.02 7.17
N GLU A 203 -14.16 -9.75 8.21
CA GLU A 203 -14.22 -10.44 9.51
C GLU A 203 -14.27 -9.42 10.66
#